data_AF-A0A938MF44-F1
#
_entry.id   AF-A0A938MF44-F1
#
_cell.length_a   1.000
_cell.length_b   1.000
_cell.length_c   1.000
_cell.angle_alpha   90.00
_cell.angle_beta   90.00
_cell.angle_gamma   90.00
#
_symmetry.space_group_name_H-M   'P 1'
#
loop_
_entity.id
_entity.type
_entity.pdbx_description
1 polymer ?
#
loop_
_entity_poly.entity_id
_entity_poly.type
_entity_poly.pdbx_seq_one_letter_code
_entity_poly.pdbx_strand_id
1 'polypeptide(L)'
;MKRIRLAAELCAFYLLSYRCVIVAVVFLLMMVSHALNGQWGGDFWDHSAAVRELATHPLFPKHCQLALDTPHPWYSPYMLAVALTSRVTGLDSIAALSVFGILNFVFLYVSLALLVSLLFPRHAEAAAFYLFMFVPLLWGKQVWSYSGFLHLSVLGRVLPYPATFAAALALAGMAMQLQMARTGAKAWGIPILAASIVVLLAHPLSYVLLASALVSITLQTNRRWAAYVALLLGLFTLTVLAAVVWPYYPF
;
A
#
# COMPACT_ATOMS: atom_id res chain seq x y z
N MET A 1 45.39 2.75 -18.73
CA MET A 1 44.12 2.91 -19.46
C MET A 1 43.24 1.64 -19.49
N LYS A 2 43.71 0.46 -19.92
CA LYS A 2 42.88 -0.78 -19.94
C LYS A 2 42.27 -1.19 -18.59
N ARG A 3 43.02 -1.08 -17.48
CA ARG A 3 42.51 -1.40 -16.13
C ARG A 3 41.38 -0.47 -15.65
N ILE A 4 41.45 0.83 -15.99
CA ILE A 4 40.42 1.82 -15.64
C ILE A 4 39.14 1.54 -16.42
N ARG A 5 39.26 1.21 -17.70
CA ARG A 5 38.11 0.84 -18.55
C ARG A 5 37.43 -0.44 -18.07
N LEU A 6 38.19 -1.47 -17.72
CA LEU A 6 37.65 -2.73 -17.19
C LEU A 6 36.90 -2.52 -15.86
N ALA A 7 37.46 -1.70 -14.97
CA ALA A 7 36.79 -1.34 -13.71
C ALA A 7 35.48 -0.58 -13.96
N ALA A 8 35.46 0.36 -14.91
CA ALA A 8 34.25 1.09 -15.28
C ALA A 8 33.17 0.19 -15.90
N GLU A 9 33.55 -0.74 -16.78
CA GLU A 9 32.63 -1.71 -17.39
C GLU A 9 32.04 -2.66 -16.36
N LEU A 10 32.86 -3.15 -15.41
CA LEU A 10 32.38 -3.96 -14.28
C LEU A 10 31.42 -3.16 -13.40
N CYS A 11 31.78 -1.94 -13.00
CA CYS A 11 30.89 -1.08 -12.20
C CYS A 11 29.56 -0.81 -12.91
N ALA A 12 29.58 -0.50 -14.21
CA ALA A 12 28.37 -0.29 -15.00
C ALA A 12 27.50 -1.56 -15.05
N PHE A 13 28.12 -2.72 -15.24
CA PHE A 13 27.41 -4.00 -15.23
C PHE A 13 26.74 -4.27 -13.87
N TYR A 14 27.45 -4.05 -12.76
CA TYR A 14 26.88 -4.20 -11.41
C TYR A 14 25.74 -3.20 -11.16
N LEU A 15 25.93 -1.92 -11.49
CA LEU A 15 24.90 -0.90 -11.30
C LEU A 15 23.64 -1.23 -12.10
N LEU A 16 23.78 -1.68 -13.35
CA LEU A 16 22.63 -2.05 -14.18
C LEU A 16 21.94 -3.32 -13.69
N SER A 17 22.69 -4.30 -13.20
CA SER A 17 22.14 -5.59 -12.73
C SER A 17 21.39 -5.46 -11.40
N TYR A 18 21.78 -4.50 -10.54
CA TYR A 18 21.21 -4.34 -9.20
C TYR A 18 20.43 -3.03 -9.02
N ARG A 19 20.19 -2.26 -10.10
CA ARG A 19 19.54 -0.93 -10.06
C ARG A 19 18.24 -0.89 -9.25
N CYS A 20 17.39 -1.90 -9.37
CA CYS A 20 16.11 -1.97 -8.65
C CYS A 20 16.32 -2.10 -7.14
N VAL A 21 17.26 -2.96 -6.74
CA VAL A 21 17.60 -3.20 -5.33
C VAL A 21 18.28 -1.98 -4.74
N ILE A 22 19.21 -1.37 -5.48
CA ILE A 22 19.92 -0.15 -5.03
C ILE A 22 18.91 0.96 -4.77
N VAL A 23 18.00 1.24 -5.70
CA VAL A 23 16.95 2.25 -5.52
C VAL A 23 16.07 1.94 -4.31
N ALA A 24 15.63 0.69 -4.16
CA ALA A 24 14.82 0.26 -3.03
C ALA A 24 15.52 0.48 -1.69
N VAL A 25 16.81 0.10 -1.60
CA VAL A 25 17.64 0.28 -0.42
C VAL A 25 17.85 1.76 -0.11
N VAL A 26 18.13 2.60 -1.12
CA VAL A 26 18.28 4.04 -0.91
C VAL A 26 17.01 4.65 -0.33
N PHE A 27 15.84 4.35 -0.91
CA PHE A 27 14.57 4.84 -0.37
C PHE A 27 14.32 4.29 1.04
N LEU A 28 14.56 2.99 1.27
CA LEU A 28 14.42 2.39 2.59
C LEU A 28 15.29 3.11 3.64
N LEU A 29 16.55 3.38 3.34
CA LEU A 29 17.47 4.11 4.23
C LEU A 29 16.98 5.54 4.49
N MET A 30 16.46 6.22 3.48
CA MET A 30 15.85 7.55 3.65
C MET A 30 14.65 7.49 4.60
N MET A 31 13.84 6.44 4.51
CA MET A 31 12.66 6.27 5.37
C MET A 31 13.04 5.92 6.80
N VAL A 32 14.01 5.05 6.99
CA VAL A 32 14.59 4.76 8.32
C VAL A 32 15.14 6.04 8.94
N SER A 33 15.90 6.83 8.16
CA SER A 33 16.43 8.12 8.62
C SER A 33 15.31 9.09 9.03
N HIS A 34 14.22 9.18 8.25
CA HIS A 34 13.07 10.02 8.60
C HIS A 34 12.39 9.56 9.90
N ALA A 35 12.15 8.25 10.04
CA ALA A 35 11.54 7.67 11.23
C ALA A 35 12.39 7.93 12.48
N LEU A 36 13.73 7.82 12.37
CA LEU A 36 14.67 8.09 13.46
C LEU A 36 14.73 9.59 13.83
N ASN A 37 14.46 10.50 12.91
CA ASN A 37 14.40 11.94 13.19
C ASN A 37 13.14 12.32 14.00
N GLY A 38 12.08 11.50 13.95
CA GLY A 38 10.85 11.73 14.73
C GLY A 38 10.05 12.98 14.32
N GLN A 39 10.38 13.60 13.19
CA GLN A 39 9.75 14.81 12.69
C GLN A 39 8.46 14.47 11.92
N TRP A 40 7.40 14.16 12.68
CA TRP A 40 6.09 13.83 12.15
C TRP A 40 5.18 15.07 12.06
N GLY A 41 4.24 15.06 11.11
CA GLY A 41 3.30 16.16 10.92
C GLY A 41 2.02 15.73 10.20
N GLY A 42 1.06 16.65 10.11
CA GLY A 42 -0.27 16.36 9.56
C GLY A 42 -0.99 15.26 10.35
N ASP A 43 -1.72 14.41 9.63
CA ASP A 43 -2.56 13.32 10.17
C ASP A 43 -1.79 12.20 10.90
N PHE A 44 -0.47 12.31 11.07
CA PHE A 44 0.31 11.29 11.77
C PHE A 44 -0.11 11.17 13.24
N TRP A 45 -0.31 12.30 13.90
CA TRP A 45 -0.67 12.35 15.32
C TRP A 45 -2.06 11.76 15.58
N ASP A 46 -2.94 11.97 14.62
CA ASP A 46 -4.28 11.44 14.52
C ASP A 46 -4.30 9.92 14.41
N HIS A 47 -3.48 9.37 13.52
CA HIS A 47 -3.24 7.93 13.43
C HIS A 47 -2.60 7.36 14.69
N SER A 48 -1.63 8.07 15.28
CA SER A 48 -0.98 7.64 16.53
C SER A 48 -1.98 7.54 17.68
N ALA A 49 -2.89 8.51 17.80
CA ALA A 49 -3.97 8.49 18.78
C ALA A 49 -4.91 7.29 18.56
N ALA A 50 -5.27 7.00 17.30
CA ALA A 50 -6.10 5.85 16.96
C ALA A 50 -5.42 4.51 17.32
N VAL A 51 -4.13 4.38 17.04
CA VAL A 51 -3.33 3.20 17.41
C VAL A 51 -3.27 3.03 18.92
N ARG A 52 -3.03 4.12 19.67
CA ARG A 52 -2.99 4.07 21.14
C ARG A 52 -4.32 3.61 21.74
N GLU A 53 -5.43 4.16 21.25
CA GLU A 53 -6.77 3.81 21.74
C GLU A 53 -7.10 2.34 21.43
N LEU A 54 -6.90 1.89 20.18
CA LEU A 54 -7.12 0.49 19.81
C LEU A 54 -6.18 -0.46 20.55
N ALA A 55 -4.94 -0.06 20.83
CA ALA A 55 -3.99 -0.88 21.57
C ALA A 55 -4.43 -1.04 23.03
N THR A 56 -5.12 -0.04 23.60
CA THR A 56 -5.63 -0.05 24.97
C THR A 56 -6.98 -0.78 25.06
N HIS A 57 -7.92 -0.45 24.16
CA HIS A 57 -9.30 -0.92 24.12
C HIS A 57 -9.65 -1.52 22.73
N PRO A 58 -9.15 -2.72 22.41
CA PRO A 58 -9.27 -3.28 21.05
C PRO A 58 -10.68 -3.71 20.66
N LEU A 59 -11.60 -3.93 21.61
CA LEU A 59 -12.97 -4.36 21.32
C LEU A 59 -13.98 -3.22 21.33
N PHE A 60 -13.77 -2.24 22.19
CA PHE A 60 -14.68 -1.10 22.40
C PHE A 60 -13.85 0.19 22.52
N PRO A 61 -13.18 0.62 21.44
CA PRO A 61 -12.40 1.86 21.46
C PRO A 61 -13.35 3.07 21.52
N LYS A 62 -12.94 4.08 22.28
CA LYS A 62 -13.61 5.38 22.36
C LYS A 62 -13.17 6.28 21.21
N HIS A 63 -13.54 7.55 21.21
CA HIS A 63 -13.04 8.50 20.21
C HIS A 63 -11.54 8.78 20.44
N CYS A 64 -10.68 8.58 19.45
CA CYS A 64 -9.22 8.65 19.67
C CYS A 64 -8.68 10.06 19.95
N GLN A 65 -9.37 11.11 19.47
CA GLN A 65 -8.92 12.51 19.64
C GLN A 65 -9.67 13.28 20.73
N LEU A 66 -10.85 12.81 21.12
CA LEU A 66 -11.79 13.57 21.95
C LEU A 66 -12.22 12.68 23.11
N ALA A 67 -12.48 13.26 24.27
CA ALA A 67 -12.96 12.51 25.43
C ALA A 67 -14.46 12.16 25.30
N LEU A 68 -14.81 11.41 24.25
CA LEU A 68 -16.17 11.03 23.89
C LEU A 68 -16.27 9.51 23.72
N ASP A 69 -17.42 8.97 24.09
CA ASP A 69 -17.75 7.56 23.87
C ASP A 69 -18.44 7.37 22.50
N THR A 70 -17.69 7.67 21.44
CA THR A 70 -18.16 7.59 20.06
C THR A 70 -17.14 6.89 19.16
N PRO A 71 -17.59 6.15 18.12
CA PRO A 71 -16.71 5.50 17.17
C PRO A 71 -15.94 6.51 16.32
N HIS A 72 -14.83 6.06 15.71
CA HIS A 72 -14.03 6.89 14.81
C HIS A 72 -13.70 6.17 13.48
N PRO A 73 -13.81 6.84 12.31
CA PRO A 73 -13.54 6.23 11.01
C PRO A 73 -12.09 5.79 10.80
N TRP A 74 -11.16 6.18 11.66
CA TRP A 74 -9.76 5.72 11.58
C TRP A 74 -9.54 4.29 12.08
N TYR A 75 -10.54 3.67 12.70
CA TYR A 75 -10.45 2.29 13.18
C TYR A 75 -10.61 1.27 12.07
N SER A 76 -9.75 1.35 11.07
CA SER A 76 -9.66 0.41 9.96
C SER A 76 -8.97 -0.91 10.36
N PRO A 77 -9.11 -1.99 9.55
CA PRO A 77 -8.37 -3.23 9.76
C PRO A 77 -6.84 -3.03 9.84
N TYR A 78 -6.31 -2.06 9.07
CA TYR A 78 -4.90 -1.70 9.11
C TYR A 78 -4.51 -1.12 10.48
N MET A 79 -5.27 -0.15 10.99
CA MET A 79 -4.98 0.46 12.30
C MET A 79 -5.11 -0.54 13.44
N LEU A 80 -6.07 -1.47 13.36
CA LEU A 80 -6.18 -2.57 14.32
C LEU A 80 -4.92 -3.46 14.30
N ALA A 81 -4.39 -3.80 13.13
CA ALA A 81 -3.17 -4.59 13.02
C ALA A 81 -1.94 -3.88 13.63
N VAL A 82 -1.79 -2.57 13.39
CA VAL A 82 -0.73 -1.74 14.00
C VAL A 82 -0.90 -1.73 15.52
N ALA A 83 -2.11 -1.50 16.01
CA ALA A 83 -2.43 -1.42 17.43
C ALA A 83 -2.21 -2.75 18.17
N LEU A 84 -2.62 -3.88 17.58
CA LEU A 84 -2.35 -5.20 18.14
C LEU A 84 -0.84 -5.49 18.18
N THR A 85 -0.10 -5.05 17.17
CA THR A 85 1.37 -5.17 17.17
C THR A 85 1.98 -4.33 18.30
N SER A 86 1.55 -3.07 18.45
CA SER A 86 1.95 -2.20 19.58
C SER A 86 1.67 -2.88 20.92
N ARG A 87 0.46 -3.42 21.11
CA ARG A 87 0.05 -4.11 22.34
C ARG A 87 0.89 -5.36 22.66
N VAL A 88 1.21 -6.18 21.66
CA VAL A 88 1.96 -7.44 21.84
C VAL A 88 3.46 -7.18 22.06
N THR A 89 4.01 -6.19 21.36
CA THR A 89 5.46 -5.89 21.41
C THR A 89 5.84 -4.91 22.52
N GLY A 90 4.88 -4.18 23.08
CA GLY A 90 5.13 -3.09 24.02
C GLY A 90 5.67 -1.82 23.37
N LEU A 91 5.71 -1.74 22.03
CA LEU A 91 6.06 -0.52 21.31
C LEU A 91 4.97 0.54 21.53
N ASP A 92 5.35 1.80 21.71
CA ASP A 92 4.41 2.90 21.67
C ASP A 92 3.80 3.07 20.25
N SER A 93 2.73 3.85 20.16
CA SER A 93 1.98 4.03 18.91
C SER A 93 2.81 4.67 17.79
N ILE A 94 3.76 5.54 18.11
CA ILE A 94 4.64 6.21 17.15
C ILE A 94 5.65 5.22 16.59
N ALA A 95 6.28 4.42 17.45
CA ALA A 95 7.22 3.39 17.07
C ALA A 95 6.54 2.30 16.22
N ALA A 96 5.35 1.85 16.63
CA ALA A 96 4.58 0.86 15.87
C ALA A 96 4.20 1.37 14.47
N LEU A 97 3.72 2.63 14.36
CA LEU A 97 3.44 3.26 13.07
C LEU A 97 4.70 3.38 12.20
N SER A 98 5.84 3.73 12.81
CA SER A 98 7.12 3.86 12.11
C SER A 98 7.57 2.53 11.50
N VAL A 99 7.47 1.44 12.25
CA VAL A 99 7.74 0.08 11.77
C VAL A 99 6.80 -0.28 10.62
N PHE A 100 5.50 -0.03 10.77
CA PHE A 100 4.54 -0.28 9.70
C PHE A 100 4.75 0.61 8.47
N GLY A 101 5.27 1.83 8.62
CA GLY A 101 5.67 2.67 7.49
C GLY A 101 6.77 2.02 6.64
N ILE A 102 7.75 1.39 7.30
CA ILE A 102 8.80 0.62 6.62
C ILE A 102 8.19 -0.62 5.93
N LEU A 103 7.33 -1.36 6.62
CA LEU A 103 6.65 -2.53 6.06
C LEU A 103 5.77 -2.15 4.85
N ASN A 104 5.05 -1.04 4.92
CA ASN A 104 4.23 -0.52 3.84
C ASN A 104 5.07 -0.14 2.63
N PHE A 105 6.26 0.46 2.83
CA PHE A 105 7.18 0.75 1.72
C PHE A 105 7.62 -0.54 1.02
N VAL A 106 8.04 -1.55 1.78
CA VAL A 106 8.43 -2.86 1.21
C VAL A 106 7.25 -3.49 0.49
N PHE A 107 6.06 -3.47 1.08
CA PHE A 107 4.87 -4.04 0.48
C PHE A 107 4.44 -3.31 -0.80
N LEU A 108 4.51 -1.97 -0.81
CA LEU A 108 4.26 -1.15 -1.99
C LEU A 108 5.25 -1.49 -3.10
N TYR A 109 6.54 -1.60 -2.76
CA TYR A 109 7.60 -1.96 -3.68
C TYR A 109 7.34 -3.33 -4.31
N VAL A 110 7.12 -4.36 -3.49
CA VAL A 110 6.90 -5.73 -3.96
C VAL A 110 5.63 -5.83 -4.80
N SER A 111 4.53 -5.21 -4.35
CA SER A 111 3.25 -5.23 -5.07
C SER A 111 3.35 -4.57 -6.43
N LEU A 112 4.09 -3.46 -6.52
CA LEU A 112 4.31 -2.76 -7.78
C LEU A 112 5.21 -3.56 -8.71
N ALA A 113 6.32 -4.10 -8.20
CA ALA A 113 7.23 -4.94 -8.97
C ALA A 113 6.50 -6.18 -9.52
N LEU A 114 5.65 -6.81 -8.70
CA LEU A 114 4.83 -7.94 -9.10
C LEU A 114 3.86 -7.54 -10.22
N LEU A 115 3.09 -6.45 -10.05
CA LEU A 115 2.15 -5.97 -11.06
C LEU A 115 2.86 -5.66 -12.40
N VAL A 116 3.99 -4.96 -12.35
CA VAL A 116 4.79 -4.61 -13.54
C VAL A 116 5.34 -5.87 -14.20
N SER A 117 5.80 -6.86 -13.43
CA SER A 117 6.29 -8.13 -13.99
C SER A 117 5.20 -8.91 -14.71
N LEU A 118 3.96 -8.79 -14.25
CA LEU A 118 2.82 -9.36 -14.94
C LEU A 118 2.51 -8.55 -16.19
N LEU A 119 2.41 -7.22 -16.14
CA LEU A 119 2.07 -6.41 -17.31
C LEU A 119 3.13 -6.42 -18.42
N PHE A 120 4.42 -6.42 -18.06
CA PHE A 120 5.53 -6.27 -19.00
C PHE A 120 6.61 -7.36 -18.80
N PRO A 121 6.34 -8.65 -19.08
CA PRO A 121 7.23 -9.75 -18.73
C PRO A 121 8.64 -9.65 -19.33
N ARG A 122 8.76 -9.12 -20.55
CA ARG A 122 10.05 -8.99 -21.26
C ARG A 122 10.96 -7.89 -20.70
N HIS A 123 10.38 -6.89 -20.03
CA HIS A 123 11.09 -5.69 -19.57
C HIS A 123 10.77 -5.34 -18.11
N ALA A 124 10.33 -6.34 -17.32
CA ALA A 124 9.80 -6.16 -15.98
C ALA A 124 10.73 -5.35 -15.07
N GLU A 125 12.01 -5.72 -15.06
CA GLU A 125 13.02 -5.09 -14.20
C GLU A 125 13.28 -3.63 -14.60
N ALA A 126 13.42 -3.35 -15.89
CA ALA A 126 13.61 -1.98 -16.39
C ALA A 126 12.37 -1.11 -16.13
N ALA A 127 11.17 -1.63 -16.40
CA ALA A 127 9.92 -0.92 -16.17
C ALA A 127 9.73 -0.62 -14.67
N ALA A 128 10.01 -1.58 -13.80
CA ALA A 128 9.94 -1.38 -12.35
C ALA A 128 10.94 -0.30 -11.90
N PHE A 129 12.18 -0.37 -12.36
CA PHE A 129 13.21 0.65 -12.07
C PHE A 129 12.74 2.07 -12.44
N TYR A 130 12.28 2.27 -13.68
CA TYR A 130 11.82 3.59 -14.12
C TYR A 130 10.60 4.07 -13.35
N LEU A 131 9.68 3.16 -13.03
CA LEU A 131 8.50 3.51 -12.24
C LEU A 131 8.88 3.95 -10.82
N PHE A 132 9.84 3.26 -10.18
CA PHE A 132 10.37 3.66 -8.87
C PHE A 132 11.18 4.96 -8.89
N MET A 133 11.67 5.40 -10.05
CA MET A 133 12.30 6.71 -10.17
C MET A 133 11.28 7.80 -10.49
N PHE A 134 10.38 7.54 -11.42
CA PHE A 134 9.48 8.56 -11.94
C PHE A 134 8.32 8.85 -11.01
N VAL A 135 7.73 7.82 -10.40
CA VAL A 135 6.63 8.00 -9.46
C VAL A 135 7.04 8.83 -8.25
N PRO A 136 8.21 8.72 -7.61
CA PRO A 136 8.52 9.62 -6.51
C PRO A 136 9.13 10.98 -6.91
N LEU A 137 9.67 11.13 -8.13
CA LEU A 137 10.48 12.31 -8.50
C LEU A 137 9.83 13.25 -9.53
N LEU A 138 8.94 12.75 -10.40
CA LEU A 138 8.46 13.51 -11.56
C LEU A 138 7.07 14.15 -11.36
N TRP A 139 6.79 14.68 -10.17
CA TRP A 139 5.55 15.43 -9.90
C TRP A 139 5.67 16.94 -10.14
N GLY A 140 6.85 17.42 -10.53
CA GLY A 140 7.13 18.85 -10.73
C GLY A 140 7.59 19.57 -9.46
N LYS A 141 7.75 20.89 -9.54
CA LYS A 141 8.38 21.72 -8.49
C LYS A 141 7.47 21.98 -7.28
N GLN A 142 6.16 22.04 -7.49
CA GLN A 142 5.16 22.25 -6.43
C GLN A 142 4.35 20.97 -6.28
N VAL A 143 4.53 20.30 -5.14
CA VAL A 143 3.96 18.98 -4.91
C VAL A 143 2.70 19.13 -4.06
N TRP A 144 1.62 18.47 -4.46
CA TRP A 144 0.46 18.32 -3.59
C TRP A 144 0.80 17.41 -2.42
N SER A 145 0.76 17.97 -1.21
CA SER A 145 1.08 17.24 0.03
C SER A 145 -0.15 16.51 0.58
N TYR A 146 -0.69 15.56 -0.19
CA TYR A 146 -1.86 14.75 0.19
C TYR A 146 -1.47 13.29 0.46
N SER A 147 -2.20 12.62 1.35
CA SER A 147 -1.88 11.27 1.87
C SER A 147 -1.83 10.17 0.82
N GLY A 148 -2.53 10.35 -0.31
CA GLY A 148 -2.51 9.41 -1.44
C GLY A 148 -1.34 9.57 -2.42
N PHE A 149 -0.42 10.51 -2.20
CA PHE A 149 0.63 10.85 -3.16
C PHE A 149 1.96 10.17 -2.80
N LEU A 150 2.62 9.58 -3.80
CA LEU A 150 3.86 8.81 -3.62
C LEU A 150 5.13 9.63 -3.92
N HIS A 151 5.06 10.95 -3.81
CA HIS A 151 6.20 11.83 -4.05
C HIS A 151 7.23 11.77 -2.91
N LEU A 152 8.52 11.89 -3.23
CA LEU A 152 9.63 11.75 -2.27
C LEU A 152 9.53 12.67 -1.04
N SER A 153 9.10 13.93 -1.23
CA SER A 153 8.92 14.89 -0.13
C SER A 153 7.72 14.60 0.78
N VAL A 154 6.85 13.68 0.38
CA VAL A 154 5.62 13.31 1.11
C VAL A 154 5.75 11.91 1.69
N LEU A 155 6.45 11.00 1.01
CA LEU A 155 6.61 9.59 1.38
C LEU A 155 6.99 9.41 2.85
N GLY A 156 8.00 10.13 3.35
CA GLY A 156 8.41 10.02 4.77
C GLY A 156 7.24 10.20 5.75
N ARG A 157 6.32 11.11 5.44
CA ARG A 157 5.17 11.43 6.31
C ARG A 157 4.00 10.45 6.14
N VAL A 158 3.74 9.98 4.91
CA VAL A 158 2.52 9.23 4.58
C VAL A 158 2.71 7.72 4.56
N LEU A 159 3.95 7.22 4.57
CA LEU A 159 4.20 5.79 4.56
C LEU A 159 3.51 5.03 5.70
N PRO A 160 3.45 5.54 6.95
CA PRO A 160 2.72 4.89 8.03
C PRO A 160 1.20 4.89 7.87
N TYR A 161 0.65 5.63 6.90
CA TYR A 161 -0.78 5.89 6.82
C TYR A 161 -1.54 4.72 6.17
N PRO A 162 -2.85 4.56 6.47
CA PRO A 162 -3.70 3.58 5.82
C PRO A 162 -3.70 3.70 4.29
N ALA A 163 -3.58 4.93 3.77
CA ALA A 163 -3.58 5.20 2.33
C ALA A 163 -2.44 4.47 1.59
N THR A 164 -1.22 4.48 2.14
CA THR A 164 -0.06 3.80 1.53
C THR A 164 -0.25 2.30 1.54
N PHE A 165 -0.66 1.73 2.67
CA PHE A 165 -0.98 0.31 2.77
C PHE A 165 -2.09 -0.11 1.80
N ALA A 166 -3.17 0.66 1.74
CA ALA A 166 -4.29 0.42 0.85
C ALA A 166 -3.89 0.54 -0.63
N ALA A 167 -2.99 1.46 -0.99
CA ALA A 167 -2.44 1.56 -2.34
C ALA A 167 -1.59 0.33 -2.69
N ALA A 168 -0.71 -0.13 -1.80
CA ALA A 168 0.05 -1.36 -1.98
C ALA A 168 -0.86 -2.58 -2.17
N LEU A 169 -1.87 -2.72 -1.32
CA LEU A 169 -2.84 -3.80 -1.38
C LEU A 169 -3.72 -3.74 -2.64
N ALA A 170 -4.06 -2.54 -3.11
CA ALA A 170 -4.75 -2.35 -4.39
C ALA A 170 -3.90 -2.83 -5.57
N LEU A 171 -2.60 -2.48 -5.61
CA LEU A 171 -1.68 -2.97 -6.66
C LEU A 171 -1.52 -4.50 -6.61
N ALA A 172 -1.43 -5.07 -5.40
CA ALA A 172 -1.43 -6.52 -5.23
C ALA A 172 -2.75 -7.16 -5.73
N GLY A 173 -3.90 -6.53 -5.45
CA GLY A 173 -5.21 -6.93 -5.97
C GLY A 173 -5.27 -6.95 -7.50
N MET A 174 -4.69 -5.94 -8.16
CA MET A 174 -4.56 -5.90 -9.62
C MET A 174 -3.69 -7.06 -10.14
N ALA A 175 -2.57 -7.33 -9.47
CA ALA A 175 -1.70 -8.44 -9.81
C ALA A 175 -2.41 -9.80 -9.65
N MET A 176 -3.17 -9.99 -8.57
CA MET A 176 -4.00 -11.18 -8.35
C MET A 176 -5.06 -11.35 -9.43
N GLN A 177 -5.71 -10.26 -9.87
CA GLN A 177 -6.68 -10.30 -10.96
C GLN A 177 -6.05 -10.69 -12.30
N LEU A 178 -4.87 -10.15 -12.63
CA LEU A 178 -4.11 -10.57 -13.81
C LEU A 178 -3.73 -12.05 -13.74
N GLN A 179 -3.31 -12.52 -12.56
CA GLN A 179 -2.97 -13.92 -12.35
C GLN A 179 -4.18 -14.84 -12.50
N MET A 180 -5.33 -14.43 -11.97
CA MET A 180 -6.61 -15.12 -12.17
C MET A 180 -6.98 -15.20 -13.65
N ALA A 181 -6.84 -14.09 -14.39
CA ALA A 181 -7.14 -14.05 -15.82
C ALA A 181 -6.20 -14.96 -16.64
N ARG A 182 -4.92 -15.04 -16.26
CA ARG A 182 -3.92 -15.89 -16.93
C ARG A 182 -4.10 -17.38 -16.68
N THR A 183 -4.41 -17.74 -15.43
CA THR A 183 -4.46 -19.13 -14.99
C THR A 183 -5.87 -19.73 -15.03
N GLY A 184 -6.91 -18.90 -15.08
CA GLY A 184 -8.30 -19.31 -14.90
C GLY A 184 -8.64 -19.76 -13.48
N ALA A 185 -7.70 -19.69 -12.53
CA ALA A 185 -7.88 -20.21 -11.18
C ALA A 185 -8.80 -19.30 -10.35
N LYS A 186 -10.08 -19.69 -10.23
CA LYS A 186 -11.10 -18.93 -9.47
C LYS A 186 -10.78 -18.73 -7.99
N ALA A 187 -9.85 -19.52 -7.43
CA ALA A 187 -9.40 -19.38 -6.04
C ALA A 187 -8.82 -18.00 -5.74
N TRP A 188 -8.29 -17.28 -6.74
CA TRP A 188 -7.84 -15.88 -6.60
C TRP A 188 -8.96 -14.92 -6.21
N GLY A 189 -10.24 -15.27 -6.42
CA GLY A 189 -11.36 -14.44 -5.98
C GLY A 189 -11.40 -14.21 -4.46
N ILE A 190 -10.92 -15.17 -3.66
CA ILE A 190 -10.89 -15.07 -2.19
C ILE A 190 -9.93 -13.96 -1.72
N PRO A 191 -8.63 -13.98 -2.07
CA PRO A 191 -7.71 -12.93 -1.65
C PRO A 191 -8.03 -11.57 -2.31
N ILE A 192 -8.63 -11.54 -3.51
CA ILE A 192 -9.12 -10.29 -4.11
C ILE A 192 -10.28 -9.71 -3.26
N LEU A 193 -11.26 -10.53 -2.87
CA LEU A 193 -12.34 -10.07 -1.98
C LEU A 193 -11.80 -9.57 -0.65
N ALA A 194 -10.88 -10.31 -0.02
CA ALA A 194 -10.25 -9.90 1.23
C ALA A 194 -9.50 -8.55 1.08
N ALA A 195 -8.73 -8.39 -0.01
CA ALA A 195 -8.06 -7.15 -0.32
C ALA A 195 -9.07 -6.00 -0.52
N SER A 196 -10.15 -6.23 -1.26
CA SER A 196 -11.20 -5.24 -1.51
C SER A 196 -11.86 -4.74 -0.22
N ILE A 197 -12.21 -5.64 0.70
CA ILE A 197 -12.77 -5.29 2.02
C ILE A 197 -11.80 -4.41 2.80
N VAL A 198 -10.55 -4.85 2.92
CA VAL A 198 -9.53 -4.14 3.69
C VAL A 198 -9.22 -2.77 3.09
N VAL A 199 -9.12 -2.68 1.75
CA VAL A 199 -8.86 -1.41 1.06
C VAL A 199 -10.05 -0.45 1.22
N LEU A 200 -11.29 -0.93 1.13
CA LEU A 200 -12.47 -0.08 1.33
C LEU A 200 -12.52 0.51 2.75
N LEU A 201 -12.30 -0.35 3.75
CA LEU A 201 -12.30 0.06 5.16
C LEU A 201 -11.10 0.92 5.55
N ALA A 202 -9.95 0.74 4.89
CA ALA A 202 -8.74 1.52 5.19
C ALA A 202 -8.70 2.86 4.47
N HIS A 203 -9.08 2.88 3.19
CA HIS A 203 -8.98 4.06 2.35
C HIS A 203 -9.90 3.97 1.11
N PRO A 204 -11.13 4.51 1.18
CA PRO A 204 -12.13 4.40 0.11
C PRO A 204 -11.66 4.90 -1.26
N LEU A 205 -10.80 5.93 -1.30
CA LEU A 205 -10.26 6.43 -2.56
C LEU A 205 -9.34 5.39 -3.24
N SER A 206 -8.54 4.64 -2.47
CA SER A 206 -7.75 3.53 -2.99
C SER A 206 -8.63 2.36 -3.45
N TYR A 207 -9.82 2.20 -2.86
CA TYR A 207 -10.79 1.21 -3.31
C TYR A 207 -11.37 1.56 -4.68
N VAL A 208 -11.64 2.83 -4.98
CA VAL A 208 -12.06 3.28 -6.32
C VAL A 208 -11.00 2.90 -7.36
N LEU A 209 -9.72 3.09 -7.05
CA LEU A 209 -8.61 2.65 -7.90
C LEU A 209 -8.62 1.13 -8.10
N LEU A 210 -8.73 0.35 -7.02
CA LEU A 210 -8.80 -1.12 -7.12
C LEU A 210 -10.00 -1.58 -7.96
N ALA A 211 -11.21 -1.11 -7.64
CA ALA A 211 -12.45 -1.51 -8.31
C ALA A 211 -12.41 -1.19 -9.82
N SER A 212 -11.96 0.02 -10.18
CA SER A 212 -11.81 0.41 -11.59
C SER A 212 -10.77 -0.44 -12.33
N ALA A 213 -9.67 -0.79 -11.68
CA ALA A 213 -8.66 -1.68 -12.26
C ALA A 213 -9.17 -3.11 -12.43
N LEU A 214 -9.90 -3.67 -11.45
CA LEU A 214 -10.50 -5.00 -11.55
C LEU A 214 -11.46 -5.10 -12.74
N VAL A 215 -12.30 -4.08 -12.94
CA VAL A 215 -13.18 -3.97 -14.11
C VAL A 215 -12.36 -3.88 -15.40
N SER A 216 -11.41 -2.95 -15.48
CA SER A 216 -10.59 -2.72 -16.67
C SER A 216 -9.82 -3.98 -17.11
N ILE A 217 -9.16 -4.66 -16.17
CA ILE A 217 -8.44 -5.91 -16.44
C ILE A 217 -9.40 -6.99 -16.93
N THR A 218 -10.58 -7.09 -16.31
CA THR A 218 -11.60 -8.08 -16.70
C THR A 218 -12.08 -7.88 -18.13
N LEU A 219 -12.40 -6.63 -18.51
CA LEU A 219 -12.84 -6.28 -19.86
C LEU A 219 -11.76 -6.60 -20.91
N GLN A 220 -10.49 -6.37 -20.57
CA GLN A 220 -9.38 -6.60 -21.50
C GLN A 220 -9.02 -8.08 -21.67
N THR A 221 -9.18 -8.89 -20.61
CA THR A 221 -8.64 -10.26 -20.57
C THR A 221 -9.67 -11.35 -20.80
N ASN A 222 -10.97 -11.06 -20.65
CA ASN A 222 -12.02 -12.09 -20.71
C ASN A 222 -13.02 -11.84 -21.84
N ARG A 223 -13.18 -12.81 -22.75
CA ARG A 223 -14.22 -12.76 -23.79
C ARG A 223 -15.64 -12.79 -23.24
N ARG A 224 -15.86 -13.39 -22.06
CA ARG A 224 -17.15 -13.44 -21.36
C ARG A 224 -17.27 -12.32 -20.33
N TRP A 225 -16.93 -11.10 -20.74
CA TRP A 225 -16.82 -9.95 -19.84
C TRP A 225 -18.10 -9.72 -19.02
N ALA A 226 -19.29 -9.93 -19.59
CA ALA A 226 -20.57 -9.74 -18.87
C ALA A 226 -20.71 -10.63 -17.62
N ALA A 227 -20.31 -11.91 -17.70
CA ALA A 227 -20.38 -12.83 -16.57
C ALA A 227 -19.39 -12.45 -15.46
N TYR A 228 -18.20 -11.97 -15.84
CA TYR A 228 -17.21 -11.51 -14.87
C TYR A 228 -17.56 -10.13 -14.28
N VAL A 229 -18.21 -9.25 -15.03
CA VAL A 229 -18.76 -8.00 -14.48
C VAL A 229 -19.83 -8.31 -13.44
N ALA A 230 -20.71 -9.29 -13.69
CA ALA A 230 -21.67 -9.74 -12.67
C ALA A 230 -20.97 -10.31 -11.41
N LEU A 231 -19.87 -11.05 -11.58
CA LEU A 231 -19.05 -11.51 -10.45
C LEU A 231 -18.43 -10.33 -9.68
N LEU A 232 -17.91 -9.32 -10.38
CA LEU A 232 -17.36 -8.12 -9.75
C LEU A 232 -18.43 -7.29 -9.03
N LEU A 233 -19.66 -7.26 -9.53
CA LEU A 233 -20.80 -6.67 -8.81
C LEU A 233 -21.09 -7.45 -7.52
N GLY A 234 -21.09 -8.78 -7.58
CA GLY A 234 -21.21 -9.62 -6.38
C GLY A 234 -20.09 -9.36 -5.37
N LEU A 235 -18.85 -9.23 -5.85
CA LEU A 235 -17.70 -8.87 -5.02
C LEU A 235 -17.85 -7.48 -4.39
N PHE A 236 -18.31 -6.49 -5.16
CA PHE A 236 -18.60 -5.15 -4.66
C PHE A 236 -19.67 -5.20 -3.56
N THR A 237 -20.78 -5.92 -3.78
CA THR A 237 -21.84 -6.07 -2.79
C THR A 237 -21.32 -6.72 -1.51
N LEU A 238 -20.56 -7.81 -1.60
CA LEU A 238 -19.95 -8.46 -0.44
C LEU A 238 -18.97 -7.53 0.28
N THR A 239 -18.22 -6.72 -0.46
CA THR A 239 -17.28 -5.76 0.10
C THR A 239 -17.99 -4.66 0.90
N VAL A 240 -19.09 -4.12 0.36
CA VAL A 240 -19.91 -3.13 1.06
C VAL A 240 -20.60 -3.74 2.28
N LEU A 241 -21.17 -4.94 2.15
CA LEU A 241 -21.79 -5.64 3.28
C LEU A 241 -20.79 -5.90 4.42
N ALA A 242 -19.57 -6.32 4.08
CA ALA A 242 -18.50 -6.49 5.04
C ALA A 242 -18.11 -5.17 5.73
N ALA A 243 -18.13 -4.05 4.98
CA ALA A 243 -17.86 -2.74 5.55
C ALA A 243 -18.97 -2.27 6.50
N VAL A 244 -20.25 -2.55 6.18
CA VAL A 244 -21.39 -2.20 7.04
C VAL A 244 -21.38 -2.96 8.37
N VAL A 245 -20.90 -4.21 8.39
CA VAL A 245 -20.79 -5.01 9.63
C VAL A 245 -19.48 -4.77 10.39
N TRP A 246 -18.64 -3.83 9.94
CA TRP A 246 -17.40 -3.52 10.62
C TRP A 246 -17.67 -2.93 12.01
N PRO A 247 -17.14 -3.52 13.10
CA PRO A 247 -17.65 -3.26 14.44
C PRO A 247 -17.22 -1.91 15.02
N TYR A 248 -16.26 -1.22 14.41
CA TYR A 248 -15.61 -0.06 15.01
C TYR A 248 -16.21 1.28 14.62
N TYR A 249 -16.94 1.35 13.51
CA TYR A 249 -17.68 2.55 13.10
C TYR A 249 -18.75 2.18 12.06
N PRO A 250 -19.90 2.89 12.05
CA PRO A 250 -20.90 2.70 11.01
C PRO A 250 -20.39 3.25 9.68
N PHE A 251 -20.39 2.42 8.64
CA PHE A 251 -20.04 2.79 7.26
C PHE A 251 -21.25 3.35 6.51
#